data_AF-A0A5C9BW17-F1
#
_entry.id   AF-A0A5C9BW17-F1
#
_cell.length_a   1.000
_cell.length_b   1.000
_cell.length_c   1.000
_cell.angle_alpha   90.00
_cell.angle_beta   90.00
_cell.angle_gamma   90.00
#
_symmetry.space_group_name_H-M   'P 1'
#
loop_
_entity.id
_entity.type
_entity.pdbx_description
1 polymer ?
#
loop_
_entity_poly.entity_id
_entity_poly.type
_entity_poly.pdbx_seq_one_letter_code
_entity_poly.pdbx_strand_id
1 'polypeptide(L)'
;MNAFLAINPEVQAALNEQRPVVALESTIISHGMPYPQNVATARAVEDIIRSNGAVPATIAILNGKCHVGLSEEQLEYFGKATNVWKVSLRDMPYVISQQLFGATTVAATMRIASMAGISVFVTGGIGGVHRGAAESMDISADLTEMANTSVAVVSAGVKSILDIGLTLEYL
;
A
#
# COMPACT_ATOMS: atom_id res chain seq x y z
N MET A 1 -9.49 13.01 14.94
CA MET A 1 -9.72 12.22 13.70
C MET A 1 -9.04 12.93 12.55
N ASN A 2 -8.25 12.22 11.75
CA ASN A 2 -7.56 12.78 10.60
C ASN A 2 -8.59 13.04 9.48
N ALA A 3 -8.74 14.29 9.05
CA ALA A 3 -9.77 14.68 8.09
C ALA A 3 -9.64 13.99 6.72
N PHE A 4 -8.48 13.40 6.41
CA PHE A 4 -8.22 12.75 5.12
C PHE A 4 -8.39 11.23 5.15
N LEU A 5 -8.61 10.61 6.33
CA LEU A 5 -8.80 9.17 6.44
C LEU A 5 -10.28 8.79 6.36
N ALA A 6 -10.56 7.71 5.62
CA ALA A 6 -11.83 6.99 5.65
C ALA A 6 -11.54 5.54 6.06
N ILE A 7 -11.72 5.23 7.34
CA ILE A 7 -11.41 3.90 7.88
C ILE A 7 -12.66 3.03 7.81
N ASN A 8 -12.51 1.83 7.25
CA ASN A 8 -13.58 0.84 7.19
C ASN A 8 -14.08 0.50 8.60
N PRO A 9 -15.40 0.35 8.84
CA PRO A 9 -15.92 -0.01 10.16
C PRO A 9 -15.28 -1.26 10.78
N GLU A 10 -14.97 -2.30 9.99
CA GLU A 10 -14.31 -3.52 10.48
C GLU A 10 -12.91 -3.20 11.04
N VAL A 11 -12.14 -2.41 10.29
CA VAL A 11 -10.79 -1.98 10.67
C VAL A 11 -10.84 -1.05 11.88
N GLN A 12 -11.77 -0.08 11.90
CA GLN A 12 -11.92 0.85 13.01
C GLN A 12 -12.29 0.12 14.31
N ALA A 13 -13.17 -0.88 14.24
CA ALA A 13 -13.52 -1.71 15.40
C ALA A 13 -12.30 -2.49 15.89
N ALA A 14 -11.54 -3.13 14.99
CA ALA A 14 -10.33 -3.86 15.34
C ALA A 14 -9.29 -2.96 16.03
N LEU A 15 -9.07 -1.74 15.52
CA LEU A 15 -8.16 -0.77 16.14
C LEU A 15 -8.63 -0.36 17.54
N ASN A 16 -9.92 -0.09 17.72
CA ASN A 16 -10.48 0.28 19.03
C ASN A 16 -10.38 -0.85 20.05
N GLU A 17 -10.53 -2.08 19.59
CA GLU A 17 -10.46 -3.31 20.40
C GLU A 17 -9.02 -3.85 20.54
N GLN A 18 -8.03 -3.15 20.00
CA GLN A 18 -6.62 -3.59 19.97
C GLN A 18 -6.41 -4.98 19.34
N ARG A 19 -7.29 -5.36 18.40
CA ARG A 19 -7.11 -6.55 17.57
C ARG A 19 -6.05 -6.28 16.49
N PRO A 20 -5.29 -7.30 16.07
CA PRO A 20 -4.25 -7.13 15.06
C PRO A 20 -4.85 -6.74 13.71
N VAL A 21 -4.28 -5.69 13.11
CA VAL A 21 -4.63 -5.20 11.78
C VAL A 21 -3.40 -5.27 10.88
N VAL A 22 -3.57 -5.78 9.65
CA VAL A 22 -2.49 -5.88 8.66
C VAL A 22 -2.85 -5.02 7.45
N ALA A 23 -2.06 -4.00 7.18
CA ALA A 23 -2.23 -3.18 5.98
C ALA A 23 -1.86 -3.96 4.71
N LEU A 24 -2.49 -3.59 3.58
CA LEU A 24 -2.22 -4.11 2.24
C LEU A 24 -2.19 -2.94 1.24
N GLU A 25 -1.31 -3.00 0.24
CA GLU A 25 -1.24 -1.98 -0.82
C GLU A 25 -2.22 -2.25 -1.96
N SER A 26 -2.51 -1.22 -2.77
CA SER A 26 -3.36 -1.34 -3.95
C SER A 26 -2.61 -1.25 -5.29
N THR A 27 -1.35 -0.81 -5.33
CA THR A 27 -0.57 -0.79 -6.60
C THR A 27 -0.43 -2.19 -7.20
N ILE A 28 -0.28 -3.22 -6.37
CA ILE A 28 -0.22 -4.60 -6.86
C ILE A 28 -1.52 -5.02 -7.59
N ILE A 29 -2.66 -4.42 -7.19
CA ILE A 29 -3.97 -4.70 -7.76
C ILE A 29 -4.12 -4.01 -9.12
N SER A 30 -3.82 -2.72 -9.21
CA SER A 30 -4.06 -1.95 -10.44
C SER A 30 -2.91 -1.99 -11.46
N HIS A 31 -1.66 -2.16 -11.00
CA HIS A 31 -0.47 -2.03 -11.85
C HIS A 31 0.50 -3.21 -11.74
N GLY A 32 0.30 -4.11 -10.77
CA GLY A 32 1.20 -5.24 -10.53
C GLY A 32 0.76 -6.57 -11.14
N MET A 33 -0.54 -6.76 -11.34
CA MET A 33 -1.11 -8.02 -11.83
C MET A 33 -2.26 -7.76 -12.82
N PRO A 34 -2.47 -8.64 -13.82
CA PRO A 34 -3.60 -8.54 -14.72
C PRO A 34 -4.92 -8.93 -14.04
N TYR A 35 -6.02 -8.41 -14.55
CA TYR A 35 -7.36 -8.89 -14.20
C TYR A 35 -7.68 -10.22 -14.90
N PRO A 36 -8.33 -11.20 -14.22
CA PRO A 36 -8.89 -11.15 -12.85
C PRO A 36 -7.94 -11.57 -11.72
N GLN A 37 -6.70 -11.92 -12.04
CA GLN A 37 -5.74 -12.47 -11.07
C GLN A 37 -5.41 -11.46 -9.96
N ASN A 38 -5.39 -10.17 -10.26
CA ASN A 38 -5.18 -9.10 -9.30
C ASN A 38 -6.21 -9.12 -8.14
N VAL A 39 -7.51 -9.14 -8.47
CA VAL A 39 -8.62 -9.20 -7.52
C VAL A 39 -8.60 -10.53 -6.76
N ALA A 40 -8.43 -11.64 -7.49
CA ALA A 40 -8.41 -12.96 -6.88
C ALA A 40 -7.27 -13.09 -5.85
N THR A 41 -6.09 -12.56 -6.17
CA THR A 41 -4.94 -12.56 -5.27
C THR A 41 -5.18 -11.65 -4.07
N ALA A 42 -5.70 -10.44 -4.28
CA ALA A 42 -5.98 -9.52 -3.18
C ALA A 42 -6.97 -10.13 -2.18
N ARG A 43 -8.07 -10.74 -2.66
CA ARG A 43 -9.04 -11.46 -1.82
C ARG A 43 -8.41 -12.64 -1.09
N ALA A 44 -7.62 -13.46 -1.79
CA ALA A 44 -6.95 -14.60 -1.16
C ALA A 44 -5.99 -14.17 -0.03
N VAL A 45 -5.26 -13.08 -0.21
CA VAL A 45 -4.38 -12.53 0.84
C VAL A 45 -5.19 -12.00 2.02
N GLU A 46 -6.29 -11.28 1.75
CA GLU A 46 -7.21 -10.85 2.81
C GLU A 46 -7.78 -12.02 3.61
N ASP A 47 -8.18 -13.11 2.94
CA ASP A 47 -8.70 -14.33 3.58
C ASP A 47 -7.64 -15.04 4.42
N ILE A 48 -6.40 -15.09 3.94
CA ILE A 48 -5.26 -15.65 4.70
C ILE A 48 -5.07 -14.85 6.00
N ILE A 49 -5.09 -13.51 5.94
CA ILE A 49 -4.97 -12.65 7.13
C ILE A 49 -6.11 -12.93 8.11
N ARG A 50 -7.35 -13.01 7.62
CA ARG A 50 -8.53 -13.35 8.45
C ARG A 50 -8.41 -14.72 9.09
N SER A 51 -7.96 -15.73 8.35
CA SER A 51 -7.77 -17.10 8.86
C SER A 51 -6.72 -17.19 9.97
N ASN A 52 -5.79 -16.23 10.03
CA ASN A 52 -4.77 -16.10 11.08
C ASN A 52 -5.20 -15.17 12.23
N GLY A 53 -6.48 -14.76 12.28
CA GLY A 53 -7.05 -13.99 13.40
C GLY A 53 -6.76 -12.48 13.36
N ALA A 54 -6.30 -11.95 12.22
CA ALA A 54 -6.09 -10.52 12.02
C ALA A 54 -7.09 -9.92 11.04
N VAL A 55 -7.26 -8.60 11.07
CA VAL A 55 -8.13 -7.86 10.15
C VAL A 55 -7.30 -7.24 9.03
N PRO A 56 -7.55 -7.56 7.74
CA PRO A 56 -6.84 -6.93 6.65
C PRO A 56 -7.37 -5.52 6.38
N ALA A 57 -6.48 -4.62 5.99
CA ALA A 57 -6.79 -3.24 5.63
C ALA A 57 -6.13 -2.89 4.30
N THR A 58 -6.77 -3.26 3.19
CA THR A 58 -6.37 -2.79 1.85
C THR A 58 -6.54 -1.28 1.74
N ILE A 59 -5.46 -0.58 1.38
CA ILE A 59 -5.39 0.88 1.37
C ILE A 59 -5.36 1.41 -0.05
N ALA A 60 -6.20 2.40 -0.34
CA ALA A 60 -6.21 3.14 -1.60
C ALA A 60 -6.70 4.57 -1.40
N ILE A 61 -6.60 5.40 -2.44
CA ILE A 61 -7.16 6.75 -2.46
C ILE A 61 -8.34 6.77 -3.43
N LEU A 62 -9.48 7.27 -2.97
CA LEU A 62 -10.66 7.49 -3.81
C LEU A 62 -11.49 8.61 -3.21
N ASN A 63 -12.17 9.39 -4.06
CA ASN A 63 -13.06 10.48 -3.66
C ASN A 63 -12.43 11.48 -2.67
N GLY A 64 -11.13 11.75 -2.84
CA GLY A 64 -10.38 12.69 -2.00
C GLY A 64 -10.10 12.22 -0.58
N LYS A 65 -10.19 10.92 -0.32
CA LYS A 65 -9.86 10.29 0.98
C LYS A 65 -8.89 9.15 0.81
N CYS A 66 -8.05 8.95 1.81
CA CYS A 66 -7.26 7.76 2.01
C CYS A 66 -8.13 6.71 2.71
N HIS A 67 -8.57 5.72 1.95
CA HIS A 67 -9.37 4.62 2.48
C HIS A 67 -8.48 3.56 3.12
N VAL A 68 -8.89 3.08 4.28
CA VAL A 68 -8.18 2.04 5.06
C VAL A 68 -9.14 0.88 5.28
N GLY A 69 -8.97 -0.17 4.48
CA GLY A 69 -9.94 -1.25 4.30
C GLY A 69 -10.91 -0.92 3.16
N LEU A 70 -10.74 -1.59 2.02
CA LEU A 70 -11.66 -1.46 0.89
C LEU A 70 -12.86 -2.40 1.05
N SER A 71 -14.01 -2.01 0.49
CA SER A 71 -15.10 -2.96 0.25
C SER A 71 -14.76 -3.88 -0.93
N GLU A 72 -15.49 -5.00 -1.05
CA GLU A 72 -15.33 -5.91 -2.19
C GLU A 72 -15.57 -5.20 -3.54
N GLU A 73 -16.53 -4.29 -3.59
CA GLU A 73 -16.87 -3.49 -4.77
C GLU A 73 -15.74 -2.51 -5.14
N GLN A 74 -15.14 -1.86 -4.13
CA GLN A 74 -14.01 -0.97 -4.33
C GLN A 74 -12.79 -1.76 -4.82
N LEU A 75 -12.49 -2.90 -4.20
CA LEU A 75 -11.39 -3.76 -4.60
C LEU A 75 -11.58 -4.26 -6.04
N GLU A 76 -12.79 -4.70 -6.40
CA GLU A 76 -13.15 -5.10 -7.77
C GLU A 76 -12.97 -3.94 -8.77
N TYR A 77 -13.38 -2.73 -8.40
CA TYR A 77 -13.19 -1.54 -9.22
C TYR A 77 -11.70 -1.29 -9.51
N PHE A 78 -10.85 -1.28 -8.48
CA PHE A 78 -9.40 -1.09 -8.65
C PHE A 78 -8.74 -2.17 -9.51
N GLY A 79 -9.29 -3.38 -9.53
CA GLY A 79 -8.81 -4.46 -10.38
C GLY A 79 -9.18 -4.32 -11.86
N LYS A 80 -10.28 -3.63 -12.18
CA LYS A 80 -10.77 -3.47 -13.57
C LYS A 80 -10.43 -2.12 -14.20
N ALA A 81 -10.35 -1.08 -13.39
CA ALA A 81 -10.23 0.29 -13.85
C ALA A 81 -8.86 0.55 -14.49
N THR A 82 -8.86 1.24 -15.62
CA THR A 82 -7.63 1.67 -16.32
C THR A 82 -7.20 3.08 -15.97
N ASN A 83 -8.09 3.86 -15.37
CA ASN A 83 -7.89 5.25 -14.96
C ASN A 83 -7.44 5.40 -13.49
N VAL A 84 -6.65 4.43 -13.00
CA VAL A 84 -6.13 4.44 -11.63
C VAL A 84 -4.69 4.93 -11.63
N TRP A 85 -4.42 5.99 -10.87
CA TRP A 85 -3.08 6.53 -10.69
C TRP A 85 -2.26 5.59 -9.83
N LYS A 86 -0.99 5.36 -10.18
CA LYS A 86 -0.01 4.76 -9.27
C LYS A 86 0.52 5.87 -8.37
N VAL A 87 0.33 5.76 -7.06
CA VAL A 87 0.51 6.87 -6.11
C VAL A 87 1.63 6.57 -5.12
N SER A 88 2.67 7.41 -5.17
CA SER A 88 3.67 7.57 -4.10
C SER A 88 3.44 8.88 -3.34
N LEU A 89 4.28 9.18 -2.36
CA LEU A 89 4.10 10.29 -1.41
C LEU A 89 3.89 11.65 -2.11
N ARG A 90 4.68 11.92 -3.17
CA ARG A 90 4.61 13.18 -3.91
C ARG A 90 3.30 13.34 -4.69
N ASP A 91 2.66 12.23 -5.03
CA ASP A 91 1.46 12.20 -5.86
C ASP A 91 0.20 12.36 -5.00
N MET A 92 0.27 12.00 -3.70
CA MET A 92 -0.88 11.99 -2.78
C MET A 92 -1.64 13.32 -2.74
N PRO A 93 -1.01 14.51 -2.57
CA PRO A 93 -1.76 15.77 -2.47
C PRO A 93 -2.56 16.06 -3.74
N TYR A 94 -1.98 15.78 -4.91
CA TYR A 94 -2.65 15.98 -6.19
C TYR A 94 -3.85 15.05 -6.34
N VAL A 95 -3.64 13.74 -6.18
CA VAL A 95 -4.70 12.72 -6.31
C VAL A 95 -5.85 12.99 -5.33
N ILE A 96 -5.54 13.35 -4.08
CA ILE A 96 -6.54 13.70 -3.07
C ILE A 96 -7.32 14.96 -3.47
N SER A 97 -6.62 16.05 -3.84
CA SER A 97 -7.28 17.31 -4.18
C SER A 97 -8.18 17.22 -5.41
N GLN A 98 -7.78 16.40 -6.39
CA GLN A 98 -8.52 16.17 -7.63
C GLN A 98 -9.56 15.05 -7.49
N GLN A 99 -9.68 14.44 -6.31
CA GLN A 99 -10.60 13.33 -6.03
C GLN A 99 -10.44 12.14 -7.00
N LEU A 100 -9.21 11.89 -7.43
CA LEU A 100 -8.88 10.82 -8.37
C LEU A 100 -8.77 9.46 -7.65
N PHE A 101 -8.88 8.39 -8.43
CA PHE A 101 -8.58 7.03 -7.95
C PHE A 101 -7.07 6.80 -7.97
N GLY A 102 -6.53 6.39 -6.83
CA GLY A 102 -5.10 6.21 -6.60
C GLY A 102 -4.78 4.89 -5.93
N ALA A 103 -4.08 4.01 -6.64
CA ALA A 103 -3.50 2.80 -6.10
C ALA A 103 -2.20 3.16 -5.38
N THR A 104 -2.12 2.88 -4.09
CA THR A 104 -1.00 3.28 -3.25
C THR A 104 0.16 2.31 -3.40
N THR A 105 1.37 2.85 -3.57
CA THR A 105 2.65 2.11 -3.50
C THR A 105 3.00 1.82 -2.04
N VAL A 106 4.04 1.01 -1.80
CA VAL A 106 4.58 0.74 -0.46
C VAL A 106 4.74 2.03 0.36
N ALA A 107 5.42 3.06 -0.15
CA ALA A 107 5.57 4.33 0.57
C ALA A 107 4.23 5.00 0.97
N ALA A 108 3.29 5.11 0.02
CA ALA A 108 2.01 5.74 0.30
C ALA A 108 1.15 4.89 1.26
N THR A 109 1.19 3.55 1.12
CA THR A 109 0.51 2.62 2.03
C THR A 109 1.06 2.73 3.45
N MET A 110 2.39 2.77 3.62
CA MET A 110 3.03 2.96 4.93
C MET A 110 2.58 4.26 5.60
N ARG A 111 2.59 5.37 4.85
CA ARG A 111 2.17 6.68 5.36
C ARG A 111 0.73 6.64 5.88
N ILE A 112 -0.18 6.10 5.09
CA ILE A 112 -1.61 6.02 5.42
C ILE A 112 -1.84 5.03 6.57
N ALA A 113 -1.17 3.88 6.58
CA ALA A 113 -1.24 2.90 7.66
C ALA A 113 -0.82 3.51 9.00
N SER A 114 0.31 4.23 9.02
CA SER A 114 0.79 4.94 10.20
C SER A 114 -0.20 6.02 10.67
N MET A 115 -0.77 6.80 9.75
CA MET A 115 -1.82 7.79 10.08
C MET A 115 -3.06 7.13 10.71
N ALA A 116 -3.35 5.88 10.35
CA ALA A 116 -4.47 5.10 10.87
C ALA A 116 -4.12 4.30 12.15
N GLY A 117 -2.87 4.33 12.61
CA GLY A 117 -2.42 3.56 13.77
C GLY A 117 -2.15 2.08 13.50
N ILE A 118 -1.96 1.69 12.24
CA ILE A 118 -1.59 0.33 11.84
C ILE A 118 -0.06 0.25 11.71
N SER A 119 0.56 -0.68 12.44
CA SER A 119 2.03 -0.82 12.52
C SER A 119 2.61 -1.96 11.67
N VAL A 120 1.76 -2.78 11.03
CA VAL A 120 2.19 -3.93 10.20
C VAL A 120 1.59 -3.82 8.81
N PHE A 121 2.42 -4.01 7.79
CA PHE A 121 2.06 -3.98 6.38
C PHE A 121 2.72 -5.17 5.67
N VAL A 122 1.98 -5.88 4.81
CA VAL A 122 2.54 -6.92 3.95
C VAL A 122 2.41 -6.58 2.47
N THR A 123 3.48 -6.83 1.70
CA THR A 123 3.52 -6.68 0.24
C THR A 123 4.33 -7.84 -0.37
N GLY A 124 4.29 -7.98 -1.70
CA GLY A 124 5.15 -8.92 -2.42
C GLY A 124 6.63 -8.55 -2.34
N GLY A 125 6.98 -7.28 -2.56
CA GLY A 125 8.37 -6.83 -2.56
C GLY A 125 8.47 -5.32 -2.51
N ILE A 126 9.45 -4.78 -1.80
CA ILE A 126 9.67 -3.34 -1.70
C ILE A 126 10.33 -2.77 -2.97
N GLY A 127 10.15 -1.48 -3.23
CA GLY A 127 11.03 -0.73 -4.10
C GLY A 127 12.42 -0.58 -3.49
N GLY A 128 13.33 0.07 -4.22
CA GLY A 128 14.72 0.19 -3.81
C GLY A 128 15.53 1.04 -4.77
N VAL A 129 16.84 0.84 -4.75
CA VAL A 129 17.77 1.47 -5.68
C VAL A 129 17.69 0.75 -7.02
N HIS A 130 17.44 1.48 -8.11
CA HIS A 130 17.38 0.88 -9.44
C HIS A 130 18.80 0.59 -9.97
N ARG A 131 18.91 -0.36 -10.91
CA ARG A 131 20.18 -0.63 -11.59
C ARG A 131 20.59 0.59 -12.41
N GLY A 132 21.83 1.06 -12.24
CA GLY A 132 22.32 2.31 -12.85
C GLY A 132 21.95 3.59 -12.09
N ALA A 133 21.52 3.48 -10.83
CA ALA A 133 21.16 4.64 -10.01
C ALA A 133 22.36 5.53 -9.62
N ALA A 134 23.60 5.05 -9.75
CA ALA A 134 24.79 5.87 -9.51
C ALA A 134 24.85 7.08 -10.47
N GLU A 135 24.31 6.92 -11.68
CA GLU A 135 24.20 7.98 -12.68
C GLU A 135 22.79 8.58 -12.74
N SER A 136 21.74 7.75 -12.68
CA SER A 136 20.36 8.19 -12.90
C SER A 136 19.67 8.77 -11.67
N MET A 137 20.16 8.42 -10.47
CA MET A 137 19.51 8.70 -9.19
C MET A 137 18.07 8.17 -9.08
N ASP A 138 17.73 7.13 -9.85
CA ASP A 138 16.42 6.46 -9.79
C ASP A 138 16.35 5.56 -8.54
N ILE A 139 15.86 6.13 -7.44
CA ILE A 139 15.76 5.49 -6.12
C ILE A 139 14.32 5.61 -5.64
N SER A 140 13.73 4.48 -5.24
CA SER A 140 12.35 4.44 -4.75
C SER A 140 12.15 5.27 -3.49
N ALA A 141 11.06 6.02 -3.44
CA ALA A 141 10.61 6.72 -2.24
C ALA A 141 10.24 5.76 -1.09
N ASP A 142 10.08 4.46 -1.36
CA ASP A 142 9.87 3.44 -0.34
C ASP A 142 10.99 3.45 0.72
N LEU A 143 12.26 3.60 0.29
CA LEU A 143 13.41 3.60 1.21
C LEU A 143 13.36 4.80 2.17
N THR A 144 13.06 5.98 1.63
CA THR A 144 12.92 7.20 2.42
C THR A 144 11.72 7.12 3.36
N GLU A 145 10.60 6.53 2.92
CA GLU A 145 9.44 6.36 3.81
C GLU A 145 9.75 5.40 4.96
N MET A 146 10.43 4.28 4.70
CA MET A 146 10.84 3.34 5.73
C MET A 146 11.75 3.97 6.80
N ALA A 147 12.58 4.95 6.42
CA ALA A 147 13.41 5.69 7.38
C ALA A 147 12.61 6.64 8.30
N ASN A 148 11.40 7.04 7.91
CA ASN A 148 10.63 8.09 8.61
C ASN A 148 9.34 7.58 9.27
N THR A 149 8.83 6.43 8.83
CA THR A 149 7.50 5.94 9.22
C THR A 149 7.61 4.61 9.96
N SER A 150 7.07 4.58 11.19
CA SER A 150 7.09 3.42 12.09
C SER A 150 6.07 2.35 11.69
N VAL A 151 6.29 1.71 10.54
CA VAL A 151 5.50 0.56 10.04
C VAL A 151 6.45 -0.55 9.64
N ALA A 152 6.26 -1.75 10.19
CA ALA A 152 7.00 -2.94 9.79
C ALA A 152 6.47 -3.48 8.47
N VAL A 153 7.33 -3.54 7.45
CA VAL A 153 6.99 -4.04 6.12
C VAL A 153 7.49 -5.48 5.96
N VAL A 154 6.55 -6.42 5.84
CA VAL A 154 6.83 -7.82 5.53
C VAL A 154 6.78 -8.01 4.02
N SER A 155 7.85 -8.56 3.42
CA SER A 155 7.94 -8.77 1.98
C SER A 155 8.87 -9.92 1.62
N ALA A 156 8.89 -10.33 0.35
CA ALA A 156 9.89 -11.25 -0.20
C ALA A 156 11.24 -10.55 -0.50
N GLY A 157 11.50 -9.39 0.12
CA GLY A 157 12.69 -8.57 -0.08
C GLY A 157 12.51 -7.46 -1.11
N VAL A 158 13.63 -7.02 -1.68
CA VAL A 158 13.68 -6.03 -2.75
C VAL A 158 13.25 -6.68 -4.07
N LYS A 159 12.40 -6.00 -4.86
CA LYS A 159 11.98 -6.52 -6.17
C LYS A 159 13.22 -6.87 -7.03
N SER A 160 13.24 -8.06 -7.63
CA SER A 160 14.42 -8.62 -8.32
C SER A 160 14.93 -7.83 -9.53
N ILE A 161 14.12 -6.92 -10.06
CA ILE A 161 14.49 -5.99 -11.15
C ILE A 161 15.42 -4.86 -10.69
N LEU A 162 15.61 -4.69 -9.38
CA LEU A 162 16.38 -3.62 -8.77
C LEU A 162 17.85 -4.03 -8.53
N ASP A 163 18.64 -3.09 -8.01
CA ASP A 163 19.97 -3.37 -7.48
C ASP A 163 19.85 -3.70 -5.99
N ILE A 164 19.94 -4.99 -5.66
CA ILE A 164 19.77 -5.48 -4.29
C ILE A 164 20.95 -5.02 -3.42
N GLY A 165 22.18 -5.03 -3.94
CA GLY A 165 23.37 -4.64 -3.19
C GLY A 165 23.31 -3.18 -2.78
N LEU A 166 23.06 -2.29 -3.74
CA LEU A 166 22.92 -0.86 -3.43
C LEU A 166 21.69 -0.56 -2.55
N THR A 167 20.61 -1.33 -2.66
CA THR A 167 19.46 -1.15 -1.78
C THR A 167 19.79 -1.53 -0.33
N LEU A 168 20.58 -2.59 -0.12
CA LEU A 168 21.01 -2.98 1.22
C LEU A 168 21.98 -1.97 1.85
N GLU A 169 22.86 -1.35 1.06
CA GLU A 169 23.75 -0.27 1.54
C GLU A 169 23.00 1.04 1.86
N TYR A 170 21.83 1.25 1.25
CA TYR A 170 21.01 2.43 1.50
C TYR A 170 20.25 2.36 2.83
N LEU A 171 19.81 1.16 3.21
CA LEU A 171 19.03 0.88 4.43
C LEU A 171 19.89 0.92 5.68
#